data_AF-A0A2P2FFX4-F1
#
_entry.id   AF-A0A2P2FFX4-F1
#
_cell.length_a   1.000
_cell.length_b   1.000
_cell.length_c   1.000
_cell.angle_alpha   90.00
_cell.angle_beta   90.00
_cell.angle_gamma   90.00
#
_symmetry.space_group_name_H-M   'P 1'
#
loop_
_entity.id
_entity.type
_entity.pdbx_description
1 polymer ?
#
loop_
_entity_poly.entity_id
_entity_poly.type
_entity_poly.pdbx_seq_one_letter_code
_entity_poly.pdbx_strand_id
1 'polypeptide(L)'
;MRKTLLALLGAAAMMGTITTPASASVQETREFVGHGSSDFGLALFYARHDARSQAERAGFTDCEEYHKLIISPYTATVFWRCTR
;
A
#
# COMPACT_ATOMS: atom_id res chain seq x y z
N MET A 1 58.74 -6.07 -49.37
CA MET A 1 57.25 -6.14 -49.36
C MET A 1 56.71 -5.42 -48.13
N ARG A 2 55.46 -4.97 -48.23
CA ARG A 2 54.69 -4.02 -47.38
C ARG A 2 54.82 -4.14 -45.85
N LYS A 3 54.75 -2.96 -45.21
CA LYS A 3 54.37 -2.67 -43.82
C LYS A 3 52.95 -3.16 -43.50
N THR A 4 52.70 -3.57 -42.26
CA THR A 4 51.45 -3.26 -41.55
C THR A 4 51.65 -3.32 -40.03
N LEU A 5 51.48 -2.15 -39.39
CA LEU A 5 51.25 -1.95 -37.97
C LEU A 5 49.81 -2.36 -37.62
N LEU A 6 49.60 -2.95 -36.44
CA LEU A 6 48.38 -2.84 -35.62
C LEU A 6 48.82 -3.06 -34.16
N ALA A 7 48.82 -2.10 -33.23
CA ALA A 7 47.74 -1.24 -32.72
C ALA A 7 46.54 -2.08 -32.24
N LEU A 8 45.92 -1.91 -31.07
CA LEU A 8 46.01 -0.95 -29.96
C LEU A 8 45.02 -1.51 -28.88
N LEU A 9 45.26 -1.22 -27.60
CA LEU A 9 44.27 -0.86 -26.56
C LEU A 9 43.22 -1.86 -26.06
N GLY A 10 43.05 -1.83 -24.73
CA GLY A 10 41.72 -1.58 -24.16
C GLY A 10 41.37 -2.35 -22.91
N ALA A 11 42.03 -2.06 -21.79
CA ALA A 11 41.48 -2.37 -20.48
C ALA A 11 40.20 -1.54 -20.26
N ALA A 12 39.05 -2.18 -20.18
CA ALA A 12 37.81 -1.58 -19.70
C ALA A 12 37.28 -2.42 -18.53
N ALA A 13 37.82 -2.18 -17.34
CA ALA A 13 37.20 -2.64 -16.11
C ALA A 13 35.93 -1.81 -15.90
N MET A 14 34.78 -2.41 -16.22
CA MET A 14 33.46 -1.85 -15.95
C MET A 14 33.27 -1.80 -14.43
N MET A 15 33.58 -0.65 -13.81
CA MET A 15 33.13 -0.34 -12.45
C MET A 15 31.62 -0.11 -12.49
N GLY A 16 30.86 -1.20 -12.40
CA GLY A 16 29.41 -1.17 -12.23
C GLY A 16 29.08 -0.60 -10.85
N THR A 17 28.73 0.68 -10.79
CA THR A 17 28.06 1.26 -9.63
C THR A 17 26.71 0.59 -9.49
N ILE A 18 26.57 -0.31 -8.52
CA ILE A 18 25.28 -0.87 -8.12
C ILE A 18 24.53 0.26 -7.43
N THR A 19 23.82 1.08 -8.20
CA THR A 19 22.87 2.05 -7.67
C THR A 19 21.65 1.26 -7.23
N THR A 20 21.56 0.92 -5.95
CA THR A 20 20.29 0.50 -5.35
C THR A 20 19.26 1.59 -5.61
N PRO A 21 18.14 1.31 -6.30
CA PRO A 21 17.11 2.31 -6.46
C PRO A 21 16.57 2.65 -5.07
N ALA A 22 16.63 3.93 -4.70
CA ALA A 22 15.91 4.44 -3.55
C ALA A 22 14.41 4.31 -3.88
N SER A 23 13.73 3.32 -3.33
CA SER A 23 12.27 3.26 -3.37
C SER A 23 11.73 4.41 -2.54
N ALA A 24 11.37 5.51 -3.21
CA ALA A 24 10.48 6.50 -2.61
C ALA A 24 9.14 5.79 -2.36
N SER A 25 8.79 5.59 -1.09
CA SER A 25 7.46 5.12 -0.71
C SER A 25 6.45 6.16 -1.18
N VAL A 26 5.72 5.88 -2.26
CA VAL A 26 4.60 6.71 -2.68
C VAL A 26 3.53 6.56 -1.60
N GLN A 27 3.18 7.66 -0.94
CA GLN A 27 2.08 7.68 0.02
C GLN A 27 0.80 7.33 -0.74
N GLU A 28 0.27 6.14 -0.50
CA GLU A 28 -0.97 5.68 -1.11
C GLU A 28 -2.12 5.92 -0.14
N THR A 29 -3.19 6.54 -0.61
CA THR A 29 -4.43 6.70 0.16
C THR A 29 -5.54 5.84 -0.43
N ARG A 30 -6.25 5.09 0.41
CA ARG A 30 -7.38 4.26 -0.01
C ARG A 30 -8.51 4.32 1.01
N GLU A 31 -9.75 4.21 0.52
CA GLU A 31 -10.94 4.16 1.36
C GLU A 31 -11.45 2.73 1.50
N PHE A 32 -11.91 2.38 2.71
CA PHE A 32 -12.46 1.09 3.05
C PHE A 32 -13.83 1.28 3.70
N VAL A 33 -14.80 0.48 3.28
CA VAL A 33 -16.18 0.55 3.79
C VAL A 33 -16.48 -0.73 4.56
N GLY A 34 -16.81 -0.56 5.83
CA GLY A 34 -17.15 -1.66 6.72
C GLY A 34 -18.65 -1.73 6.97
N HIS A 35 -19.21 -2.93 6.92
CA HIS A 35 -20.63 -3.17 7.15
C HIS A 35 -20.83 -4.07 8.36
N GLY A 36 -21.81 -3.74 9.18
CA GLY A 36 -22.11 -4.50 10.38
C GLY A 36 -23.60 -4.63 10.61
N SER A 37 -23.99 -5.84 10.99
CA SER A 37 -25.33 -6.14 11.46
C SER A 37 -25.25 -7.08 12.66
N SER A 38 -26.18 -6.91 13.61
CA SER A 38 -26.25 -7.73 14.81
C SER A 38 -27.59 -7.55 15.49
N ASP A 39 -28.23 -8.63 15.92
CA ASP A 39 -29.46 -8.57 16.73
C ASP A 39 -29.22 -8.16 18.19
N PHE A 40 -27.95 -8.07 18.62
CA PHE A 40 -27.54 -7.78 20.00
C PHE A 40 -27.00 -6.35 20.18
N GLY A 41 -27.18 -5.48 19.20
CA GLY A 41 -26.70 -4.09 19.27
C GLY A 41 -25.20 -3.90 18.99
N LEU A 42 -24.52 -4.92 18.43
CA LEU A 42 -23.08 -4.89 18.15
C LEU A 42 -22.75 -4.49 16.70
N ALA A 43 -23.71 -3.94 15.96
CA ALA A 43 -23.56 -3.66 14.54
C ALA A 43 -22.37 -2.71 14.24
N LEU A 44 -22.20 -1.65 15.04
CA LEU A 44 -21.07 -0.72 14.86
C LEU A 44 -19.71 -1.38 15.09
N PHE A 45 -19.62 -2.29 16.06
CA PHE A 45 -18.38 -3.02 16.34
C PHE A 45 -18.01 -3.91 15.14
N TYR A 46 -18.98 -4.65 14.59
CA TYR A 46 -18.74 -5.50 13.42
C TYR A 46 -18.42 -4.69 12.16
N ALA A 47 -19.08 -3.54 11.95
CA ALA A 47 -18.75 -2.65 10.84
C ALA A 47 -17.28 -2.18 10.90
N ARG A 48 -16.80 -1.78 12.08
CA ARG A 48 -15.39 -1.38 12.28
C ARG A 48 -14.43 -2.54 12.09
N HIS A 49 -14.77 -3.71 12.60
CA HIS A 49 -13.96 -4.90 12.43
C HIS A 49 -13.85 -5.30 10.95
N ASP A 50 -14.95 -5.23 10.20
CA ASP A 50 -14.97 -5.47 8.76
C ASP A 50 -14.05 -4.51 8.01
N ALA A 51 -14.22 -3.19 8.17
CA ALA A 51 -13.35 -2.18 7.54
C ALA A 51 -11.88 -2.38 7.88
N ARG A 52 -11.56 -2.62 9.16
CA ARG A 52 -10.19 -2.91 9.61
C ARG A 52 -9.61 -4.11 8.89
N SER A 53 -10.35 -5.21 8.86
CA SER A 53 -9.88 -6.45 8.26
C SER A 53 -9.59 -6.28 6.75
N GLN A 54 -10.38 -5.46 6.05
CA GLN A 54 -10.15 -5.14 4.65
C GLN A 54 -8.88 -4.30 4.47
N ALA A 55 -8.67 -3.28 5.30
CA ALA A 55 -7.48 -2.44 5.28
C ALA A 55 -6.20 -3.24 5.57
N GLU A 56 -6.21 -4.08 6.61
CA GLU A 56 -5.09 -4.93 7.00
C GLU A 56 -4.73 -5.94 5.89
N ARG A 57 -5.74 -6.57 5.26
CA ARG A 57 -5.51 -7.45 4.10
C ARG A 57 -4.90 -6.72 2.90
N ALA A 58 -5.16 -5.42 2.77
CA ALA A 58 -4.59 -4.58 1.73
C ALA A 58 -3.24 -3.94 2.12
N GLY A 59 -2.72 -4.21 3.32
CA GLY A 59 -1.44 -3.67 3.80
C GLY A 59 -1.51 -2.21 4.23
N PHE A 60 -2.69 -1.71 4.60
CA PHE A 60 -2.88 -0.38 5.17
C PHE A 60 -3.03 -0.50 6.69
N THR A 61 -2.21 0.24 7.44
CA THR A 61 -2.21 0.21 8.92
C THR A 61 -2.53 1.54 9.56
N ASP A 62 -2.31 2.65 8.84
CA ASP A 62 -2.65 4.00 9.30
C ASP A 62 -4.03 4.35 8.75
N CYS A 63 -5.06 4.31 9.59
CA CYS A 63 -6.46 4.42 9.19
C CYS A 63 -7.24 5.35 10.12
N GLU A 64 -8.07 6.20 9.53
CA GLU A 64 -9.00 7.09 10.22
C GLU A 64 -10.44 6.76 9.84
N GLU A 65 -11.30 6.56 10.84
CA GLU A 65 -12.76 6.54 10.64
C GLU A 65 -13.27 7.97 10.48
N TYR A 66 -13.55 8.41 9.24
CA TYR A 66 -14.00 9.77 8.97
C TYR A 66 -15.53 9.91 8.94
N HIS A 67 -16.26 8.81 8.74
CA HIS A 67 -17.72 8.83 8.71
C HIS A 67 -18.33 7.51 9.20
N LYS A 68 -19.55 7.60 9.73
CA LYS A 68 -20.37 6.45 10.08
C LYS A 68 -21.86 6.74 9.87
N LEU A 69 -22.57 5.73 9.40
CA LEU A 69 -24.02 5.71 9.28
C LEU A 69 -24.57 4.65 10.23
N ILE A 70 -25.35 5.08 11.22
CA ILE A 70 -26.01 4.20 12.18
C ILE A 70 -27.51 4.33 11.91
N ILE A 71 -28.06 3.40 11.13
CA ILE A 71 -29.49 3.39 10.78
C ILE A 71 -30.30 2.89 11.98
N SER A 72 -29.76 1.93 12.73
CA SER A 72 -30.36 1.36 13.93
C SER A 72 -29.23 0.79 14.82
N PRO A 73 -29.51 0.41 16.08
CA PRO A 73 -28.52 -0.33 16.87
C PRO A 73 -28.12 -1.68 16.22
N TYR A 74 -28.91 -2.18 15.28
CA TYR A 74 -28.75 -3.49 14.66
C TYR A 74 -28.12 -3.44 13.26
N THR A 75 -27.91 -2.24 12.69
CA THR A 75 -27.29 -2.04 11.38
C THR A 75 -26.43 -0.78 11.37
N ALA A 76 -25.16 -0.92 10.98
CA ALA A 76 -24.22 0.19 10.87
C ALA A 76 -23.28 0.02 9.67
N THR A 77 -22.86 1.15 9.12
CA THR A 77 -21.82 1.25 8.10
C THR A 77 -20.77 2.26 8.55
N VAL A 78 -19.50 1.97 8.35
CA VAL A 78 -18.38 2.90 8.64
C VAL A 78 -17.52 3.10 7.40
N PHE A 79 -16.91 4.27 7.30
CA PHE A 79 -16.04 4.65 6.21
C PHE A 79 -14.69 5.05 6.78
N TRP A 80 -13.66 4.33 6.36
CA TRP A 80 -12.30 4.55 6.77
C TRP A 80 -11.49 5.07 5.60
N ARG A 81 -10.58 6.01 5.89
CA ARG A 81 -9.55 6.45 4.97
C ARG A 81 -8.22 6.02 5.54
N CYS A 82 -7.42 5.31 4.76
CA CYS A 82 -6.15 4.79 5.20
C CYS A 82 -5.00 5.22 4.30
N THR A 83 -3.82 5.34 4.88
CA THR A 83 -2.55 5.65 4.21
C THR A 83 -1.50 4.56 4.44
N ARG A 84 -0.59 4.38 3.47
CA ARG A 84 0.61 3.55 3.58
C ARG A 84 1.77 4.11 2.75
#